data_AF-A0AAN0M0Y1-F1
#
_entry.id   AF-A0AAN0M0Y1-F1
#
_cell.length_a   1.000
_cell.length_b   1.000
_cell.length_c   1.000
_cell.angle_alpha   90.00
_cell.angle_beta   90.00
_cell.angle_gamma   90.00
#
_symmetry.space_group_name_H-M   'P 1'
#
loop_
_entity.id
_entity.type
_entity.pdbx_description
1 polymer ?
#
loop_
_entity_poly.entity_id
_entity_poly.type
_entity_poly.pdbx_seq_one_letter_code
_entity_poly.pdbx_strand_id
1 'polypeptide(L)'
;MAKFNAMENGIDNVDFEVGKAEDVMQEWVGDGLNIDVLVVDPPRKGLDDQFIQASIKSNPERIVYVSRNPVTLARDLVSYTNARI
;
A
#
# COMPACT_ATOMS: atom_id res chain seq x y z
N MET A 1 7.99 3.48 17.09
CA MET A 1 8.58 4.69 16.47
C MET A 1 7.53 5.54 15.79
N ALA A 2 6.76 5.02 14.82
CA ALA A 2 5.81 5.82 14.04
C ALA A 2 4.82 6.66 14.89
N LYS A 3 4.15 6.02 15.86
CA LYS A 3 3.25 6.71 16.81
C LYS A 3 3.94 7.83 17.61
N PHE A 4 5.18 7.60 18.06
CA PHE A 4 5.97 8.60 18.78
C PHE A 4 6.33 9.78 17.88
N ASN A 5 6.75 9.53 16.64
CA ASN A 5 7.07 10.60 15.69
C ASN A 5 5.85 11.46 15.37
N ALA A 6 4.67 10.86 15.18
CA ALA A 6 3.44 11.62 14.96
C ALA A 6 3.12 12.53 16.15
N MET A 7 3.23 12.00 17.38
CA MET A 7 3.05 12.77 18.62
C MET A 7 4.02 13.95 18.72
N GLU A 8 5.32 13.73 18.51
CA GLU A 8 6.34 14.79 18.58
C GLU A 8 6.13 15.90 17.55
N ASN A 9 5.46 15.60 16.42
CA ASN A 9 5.15 16.56 15.37
C ASN A 9 3.73 17.12 15.46
N GLY A 10 2.96 16.77 16.49
CA GLY A 10 1.57 17.24 16.66
C GLY A 10 0.62 16.77 15.55
N ILE A 11 0.88 15.60 14.96
CA ILE A 11 0.07 15.00 13.89
C ILE A 11 -0.94 14.04 14.54
N ASP A 12 -2.23 14.31 14.35
CA ASP A 12 -3.36 13.56 14.93
C ASP A 12 -4.24 12.87 13.89
N ASN A 13 -4.01 13.10 12.60
CA ASN A 13 -4.78 12.55 11.49
C ASN A 13 -4.14 11.31 10.86
N VAL A 14 -3.44 10.51 11.67
CA VAL A 14 -2.73 9.31 11.21
C VAL A 14 -2.99 8.13 12.13
N ASP A 15 -3.34 7.00 11.52
CA ASP A 15 -3.47 5.72 12.19
C ASP A 15 -2.31 4.79 11.80
N PHE A 16 -1.82 4.03 12.76
CA PHE A 16 -0.71 3.09 12.56
C PHE A 16 -1.08 1.71 13.08
N GLU A 17 -0.98 0.72 12.19
CA GLU A 17 -1.28 -0.67 12.48
C GLU A 17 -0.05 -1.56 12.32
N VAL A 18 0.00 -2.66 13.09
CA VAL A 18 1.07 -3.65 13.01
C VAL A 18 0.48 -4.94 12.44
N GLY A 19 0.87 -5.26 11.22
CA GLY A 19 0.43 -6.47 10.56
C GLY A 19 1.04 -6.60 9.18
N LYS A 20 0.65 -7.66 8.47
CA LYS A 20 0.89 -7.74 7.03
C LYS A 20 -0.02 -6.73 6.34
N ALA A 21 0.54 -6.00 5.39
CA ALA A 21 -0.20 -4.90 4.77
C ALA A 21 -1.41 -5.39 3.97
N GLU A 22 -1.33 -6.58 3.37
CA GLU A 22 -2.45 -7.22 2.67
C GLU A 22 -3.63 -7.59 3.57
N ASP A 23 -3.37 -7.96 4.83
CA ASP A 23 -4.40 -8.37 5.78
C ASP A 23 -5.09 -7.12 6.36
N VAL A 24 -4.28 -6.16 6.84
CA VAL A 24 -4.76 -4.89 7.42
C VAL A 24 -5.56 -4.08 6.40
N MET A 25 -5.09 -3.99 5.16
CA MET A 25 -5.79 -3.25 4.10
C MET A 25 -7.17 -3.87 3.80
N GLN A 26 -7.28 -5.19 3.81
CA GLN A 26 -8.57 -5.86 3.59
C GLN A 26 -9.54 -5.65 4.75
N GLU A 27 -9.05 -5.66 5.99
CA GLU A 27 -9.84 -5.34 7.17
C GLU A 27 -10.40 -3.92 7.09
N TRP A 28 -9.55 -2.93 6.83
CA TRP A 28 -9.98 -1.54 6.70
C TRP A 28 -11.01 -1.31 5.58
N VAL A 29 -10.81 -1.93 4.41
CA VAL A 29 -11.79 -1.87 3.32
C VAL A 29 -13.10 -2.57 3.71
N GLY A 30 -13.01 -3.69 4.43
CA GLY A 30 -14.17 -4.39 4.98
C GLY A 30 -14.97 -3.57 5.99
N ASP A 31 -14.29 -2.72 6.76
CA ASP A 31 -14.87 -1.77 7.71
C ASP A 31 -15.40 -0.49 7.04
N GLY A 32 -15.30 -0.39 5.71
CA GLY A 32 -15.85 0.71 4.92
C GLY A 32 -14.88 1.85 4.67
N LEU A 33 -13.59 1.69 4.96
CA LEU A 33 -12.57 2.67 4.57
C LEU A 33 -12.44 2.70 3.04
N ASN A 34 -12.66 3.86 2.44
CA ASN A 34 -12.35 4.11 1.03
C ASN A 34 -10.90 4.59 0.91
N ILE A 35 -10.09 3.92 0.08
CA ILE A 35 -8.69 4.30 -0.14
C ILE A 35 -8.60 5.10 -1.43
N ASP A 36 -8.49 6.42 -1.36
CA ASP A 36 -8.35 7.23 -2.59
C ASP A 36 -6.96 7.06 -3.21
N VAL A 37 -5.92 6.98 -2.36
CA VAL A 37 -4.52 6.88 -2.79
C VAL A 37 -3.76 5.85 -1.95
N LEU A 38 -3.07 4.93 -2.63
CA LEU A 38 -2.17 3.96 -2.01
C LEU A 38 -0.72 4.30 -2.34
N VAL A 39 0.12 4.48 -1.32
CA VAL A 39 1.56 4.72 -1.47
C VAL A 39 2.35 3.51 -1.01
N VAL A 40 3.29 3.03 -1.83
CA VAL A 40 4.12 1.86 -1.52
C VAL A 40 5.61 2.13 -1.75
N ASP A 41 6.43 1.78 -0.78
CA ASP A 41 7.91 1.78 -0.85
C ASP A 41 8.45 0.39 -0.51
N PRO A 42 8.43 -0.56 -1.47
CA PRO A 42 8.85 -1.93 -1.21
C PRO A 42 10.38 -2.09 -1.04
N PRO A 43 10.81 -3.23 -0.46
CA PRO A 43 12.21 -3.67 -0.55
C PRO A 43 12.63 -3.92 -2.01
N ARG A 44 13.94 -4.15 -2.25
CA ARG A 44 14.50 -4.40 -3.59
C ARG A 44 13.85 -5.58 -4.35
N LYS A 45 13.21 -6.52 -3.63
CA LYS A 45 12.47 -7.65 -4.20
C LYS A 45 11.12 -7.26 -4.85
N GLY A 46 10.68 -6.01 -4.69
CA GLY A 46 9.36 -5.55 -5.12
C GLY A 46 8.25 -5.93 -4.15
N LEU A 47 7.01 -5.90 -4.62
CA LEU A 47 5.83 -6.31 -3.87
C LEU A 47 5.65 -7.84 -3.94
N ASP A 48 5.04 -8.40 -2.91
CA ASP A 48 4.59 -9.79 -2.91
C ASP A 48 3.24 -9.89 -3.65
N ASP A 49 2.98 -10.99 -4.37
CA ASP A 49 1.78 -11.14 -5.21
C ASP A 49 0.48 -11.01 -4.41
N GLN A 50 0.46 -11.49 -3.16
CA GLN A 50 -0.69 -11.35 -2.27
C GLN A 50 -1.04 -9.89 -1.99
N PHE A 51 -0.02 -9.05 -1.80
CA PHE A 51 -0.21 -7.62 -1.61
C PHE A 51 -0.74 -6.96 -2.88
N ILE A 52 -0.21 -7.30 -4.06
CA ILE A 52 -0.70 -6.75 -5.33
C ILE A 52 -2.18 -7.11 -5.54
N GLN A 53 -2.58 -8.34 -5.23
CA GLN A 53 -3.99 -8.73 -5.34
C GLN A 53 -4.88 -8.01 -4.33
N ALA A 54 -4.40 -7.78 -3.10
CA ALA A 54 -5.12 -7.03 -2.09
C ALA A 54 -5.29 -5.55 -2.50
N SER A 55 -4.23 -4.93 -3.03
CA SER A 55 -4.26 -3.53 -3.48
C SER A 55 -5.14 -3.31 -4.71
N ILE A 56 -5.22 -4.28 -5.63
CA ILE A 56 -6.20 -4.24 -6.73
C ILE A 56 -7.62 -4.30 -6.18
N LYS A 57 -7.89 -5.19 -5.22
CA LYS A 57 -9.24 -5.35 -4.63
C LYS A 57 -9.69 -4.14 -3.81
N SER A 58 -8.76 -3.42 -3.19
CA SER A 58 -9.07 -2.19 -2.48
C SER A 58 -9.41 -1.02 -3.41
N ASN A 59 -9.21 -1.19 -4.73
CA ASN A 59 -9.64 -0.29 -5.79
C ASN A 59 -9.35 1.21 -5.55
N PRO A 60 -8.08 1.58 -5.26
CA PRO A 60 -7.73 2.98 -5.10
C PRO A 60 -7.77 3.73 -6.44
N GLU A 61 -8.07 5.03 -6.41
CA GLU A 61 -8.03 5.87 -7.61
C GLU A 61 -6.59 6.07 -8.12
N ARG A 62 -5.60 5.98 -7.23
CA ARG A 62 -4.20 6.15 -7.58
C ARG A 62 -3.28 5.29 -6.72
N ILE A 63 -2.27 4.70 -7.37
CA ILE A 63 -1.16 4.02 -6.70
C ILE A 63 0.14 4.77 -6.99
N VAL A 64 0.85 5.17 -5.94
CA VAL A 64 2.17 5.78 -6.00
C VAL A 64 3.21 4.75 -5.57
N TYR A 65 3.99 4.25 -6.54
CA TYR A 65 5.02 3.24 -6.31
C TYR A 65 6.41 3.90 -6.29
N VAL A 66 7.07 3.88 -5.14
CA VAL A 66 8.45 4.34 -4.98
C VAL A 66 9.40 3.14 -5.10
N SER A 67 10.11 3.03 -6.22
CA SER A 67 10.99 1.88 -6.47
C SER A 67 12.48 2.23 -6.37
N ARG A 68 13.23 1.34 -5.72
CA ARG A 68 14.71 1.32 -5.74
C ARG A 68 15.28 0.34 -6.78
N ASN A 69 14.43 -0.45 -7.44
CA ASN A 69 14.81 -1.45 -8.44
C ASN A 69 13.82 -1.42 -9.62
N PRO A 70 14.22 -0.89 -10.79
CA PRO A 70 13.32 -0.76 -11.93
C PRO A 70 12.87 -2.11 -12.52
N VAL A 71 13.65 -3.19 -12.32
CA VAL A 71 13.30 -4.52 -12.85
C VAL A 71 12.10 -5.11 -12.11
N THR A 72 12.11 -5.07 -10.78
CA THR A 72 10.98 -5.58 -9.99
C THR A 72 9.76 -4.65 -10.09
N LEU A 73 9.97 -3.34 -10.26
CA LEU A 73 8.89 -2.42 -10.62
C LEU A 73 8.20 -2.84 -11.94
N ALA A 74 8.98 -3.06 -13.01
CA ALA A 74 8.43 -3.45 -14.31
C ALA A 74 7.64 -4.76 -14.23
N ARG A 75 8.14 -5.75 -13.46
CA ARG A 75 7.41 -6.99 -13.18
C ARG A 75 6.08 -6.71 -12.49
N ASP A 76 6.08 -5.95 -11.41
CA ASP A 76 4.88 -5.69 -10.61
C ASP A 76 3.83 -4.91 -11.42
N LEU A 77 4.27 -3.94 -12.23
CA LEU A 77 3.39 -3.13 -13.08
C LEU A 77 2.59 -3.97 -14.09
N VAL A 78 3.09 -5.12 -14.54
CA VAL A 78 2.32 -6.02 -15.44
C VAL A 78 1.02 -6.46 -14.77
N SER A 79 1.04 -6.77 -13.47
CA SER A 79 -0.16 -7.16 -12.74
C SER A 79 -1.15 -6.00 -12.61
N TYR A 80 -0.66 -4.79 -12.33
CA TYR A 80 -1.49 -3.59 -12.21
C TYR A 80 -2.13 -3.20 -13.56
N THR A 81 -1.37 -3.21 -14.66
CA THR A 81 -1.90 -2.84 -15.98
C THR A 81 -2.90 -3.86 -16.52
N ASN A 82 -2.70 -5.15 -16.22
CA ASN A 82 -3.66 -6.20 -16.60
C ASN A 82 -4.99 -6.08 -15.83
N ALA A 83 -4.96 -5.58 -14.60
CA ALA A 83 -6.15 -5.35 -13.78
C ALA A 83 -6.96 -4.11 -14.22
N ARG A 84 -6.41 -3.24 -15.08
CA ARG A 84 -7.04 -2.00 -15.58
C ARG A 84 -7.46 -1.02 -14.47
N ILE A 85 -6.61 -0.89 -13.46
CA ILE A 85 -6.65 0.18 -12.47
C ILE A 85 -5.80 1.37 -12.93
#